data_AF-A2DFY0-F1
#
_entry.id   AF-A2DFY0-F1
#
_cell.length_a   1.000
_cell.length_b   1.000
_cell.length_c   1.000
_cell.angle_alpha   90.00
_cell.angle_beta   90.00
_cell.angle_gamma   90.00
#
_symmetry.space_group_name_H-M   'P 1'
#
loop_
_entity.id
_entity.type
_entity.pdbx_description
1 polymer ?
#
loop_
_entity_poly.entity_id
_entity_poly.type
_entity_poly.pdbx_seq_one_letter_code
_entity_poly.pdbx_strand_id
1 'polypeptide(L)'
;MTENQNPPQTPDSKQPDQIASPNKARRHSSKDKVDFTTEIIEWDPEKPFHGIISRISEICMGNPYEKGIINITASSTLGNHPSQVIDYKWNSHWVSDNQPDQWIKFDFKQIKYQITGYSLKTYNYVADGNHLRSWSLQASANDTDWVDIDHQVSNSDLNGRSKIAFFKCKIPSNFRFCRLIQTGYSWCDSNMLALTNIEFYGQLTPDPSMSSI
;
A
#
# COMPACT_ATOMS: atom_id res chain seq x y z
N MET A 1 -58.13 -7.70 80.94
CA MET A 1 -58.67 -7.55 79.56
C MET A 1 -57.55 -8.00 78.64
N THR A 2 -57.52 -9.32 78.36
CA THR A 2 -57.67 -9.94 77.01
C THR A 2 -56.47 -9.66 76.10
N GLU A 3 -55.76 -10.61 75.49
CA GLU A 3 -55.83 -12.07 75.38
C GLU A 3 -54.56 -12.52 74.57
N ASN A 4 -54.04 -13.74 74.81
CA ASN A 4 -53.52 -14.76 73.84
C ASN A 4 -52.61 -14.34 72.64
N GLN A 5 -51.53 -15.03 72.21
CA GLN A 5 -51.16 -16.46 72.20
C GLN A 5 -49.68 -16.64 71.73
N ASN A 6 -49.06 -17.75 72.17
CA ASN A 6 -47.77 -18.46 71.87
C ASN A 6 -47.34 -18.64 70.37
N PRO A 7 -46.21 -19.35 70.00
CA PRO A 7 -44.77 -19.35 70.36
C PRO A 7 -43.87 -19.46 69.04
N PRO A 8 -42.77 -20.26 68.89
CA PRO A 8 -41.36 -20.19 69.38
C PRO A 8 -40.23 -20.20 68.28
N GLN A 9 -38.96 -20.01 68.71
CA GLN A 9 -37.63 -20.62 68.30
C GLN A 9 -37.27 -20.84 66.81
N THR A 10 -36.05 -20.73 66.26
CA THR A 10 -34.61 -20.67 66.65
C THR A 10 -33.82 -20.10 65.42
N PRO A 11 -32.48 -19.98 65.41
CA PRO A 11 -31.76 -20.99 64.61
C PRO A 11 -30.40 -21.44 65.17
N ASP A 12 -30.18 -22.74 65.00
CA ASP A 12 -28.92 -23.49 65.11
C ASP A 12 -28.14 -23.35 63.79
N SER A 13 -26.83 -23.10 63.85
CA SER A 13 -25.94 -23.09 62.69
C SER A 13 -25.30 -24.47 62.48
N LYS A 14 -25.66 -25.16 61.39
CA LYS A 14 -24.91 -26.30 60.83
C LYS A 14 -24.22 -25.90 59.54
N GLN A 15 -22.95 -26.31 59.44
CA GLN A 15 -22.15 -26.43 58.21
C GLN A 15 -22.87 -27.28 57.15
N PRO A 16 -22.54 -27.10 55.85
CA PRO A 16 -22.13 -28.30 55.13
C PRO A 16 -21.01 -28.12 54.09
N ASP A 17 -20.53 -29.29 53.72
CA ASP A 17 -19.37 -29.70 52.93
C ASP A 17 -19.36 -29.31 51.45
N GLN A 18 -18.15 -29.47 50.91
CA GLN A 18 -17.73 -29.40 49.52
C GLN A 18 -18.50 -30.35 48.59
N ILE A 19 -18.88 -29.85 47.41
CA ILE A 19 -19.08 -30.67 46.21
C ILE A 19 -18.34 -29.98 45.05
N ALA A 20 -17.33 -30.68 44.53
CA ALA A 20 -16.57 -30.30 43.34
C ALA A 20 -17.46 -30.29 42.09
N SER A 21 -17.35 -29.25 41.27
CA SER A 21 -17.93 -29.18 39.92
C SER A 21 -16.85 -29.36 38.84
N PRO A 22 -17.16 -29.99 37.70
CA PRO A 22 -16.16 -30.33 36.69
C PRO A 22 -15.73 -29.11 35.87
N ASN A 23 -14.42 -29.00 35.68
CA ASN A 23 -13.75 -28.03 34.81
C ASN A 23 -14.30 -28.13 33.38
N LYS A 24 -15.18 -27.21 32.98
CA LYS A 24 -15.48 -26.97 31.56
C LYS A 24 -14.25 -26.33 30.92
N ALA A 25 -13.45 -27.14 30.23
CA ALA A 25 -12.40 -26.68 29.34
C ALA A 25 -13.02 -25.69 28.33
N ARG A 26 -12.74 -24.41 28.53
CA ARG A 26 -13.11 -23.33 27.63
C ARG A 26 -12.24 -23.48 26.39
N ARG A 27 -12.75 -24.17 25.36
CA ARG A 27 -12.20 -24.15 24.00
C ARG A 27 -12.14 -22.68 23.56
N HIS A 28 -10.96 -22.08 23.67
CA HIS A 28 -10.67 -20.87 22.93
C HIS A 28 -10.66 -21.28 21.47
N SER A 29 -11.68 -20.87 20.72
CA SER A 29 -11.62 -20.88 19.26
C SER A 29 -10.39 -20.07 18.89
N SER A 30 -9.42 -20.74 18.28
CA SER A 30 -8.29 -20.14 17.60
C SER A 30 -8.82 -19.07 16.65
N LYS A 31 -8.75 -17.80 17.07
CA LYS A 31 -8.82 -16.68 16.14
C LYS A 31 -7.71 -16.93 15.13
N ASP A 32 -8.09 -16.98 13.86
CA ASP A 32 -7.20 -17.21 12.74
C ASP A 32 -5.95 -16.34 12.90
N LYS A 33 -4.80 -16.97 13.14
CA LYS A 33 -3.52 -16.30 13.00
C LYS A 33 -3.39 -16.02 11.51
N VAL A 34 -3.57 -14.76 11.12
CA VAL A 34 -3.17 -14.31 9.78
C VAL A 34 -1.71 -14.69 9.63
N ASP A 35 -1.42 -15.55 8.66
CA ASP A 35 -0.07 -15.95 8.34
C ASP A 35 0.60 -14.79 7.60
N PHE A 36 1.58 -14.16 8.24
CA PHE A 36 2.33 -13.02 7.68
C PHE A 36 3.47 -13.52 6.76
N THR A 37 3.17 -14.54 5.97
CA THR A 37 4.08 -15.07 4.97
C THR A 37 4.33 -14.03 3.88
N THR A 38 5.56 -13.98 3.40
CA THR A 38 5.92 -13.17 2.24
C THR A 38 5.08 -13.62 1.05
N GLU A 39 4.33 -12.69 0.49
CA GLU A 39 3.54 -12.87 -0.72
C GLU A 39 4.39 -12.50 -1.94
N ILE A 40 4.39 -13.33 -2.97
CA ILE A 40 4.98 -13.02 -4.28
C ILE A 40 3.85 -12.59 -5.21
N ILE A 41 3.89 -11.34 -5.64
CA ILE A 41 2.90 -10.71 -6.50
C ILE A 41 3.56 -10.50 -7.87
N GLU A 42 3.26 -11.41 -8.79
CA GLU A 42 3.77 -11.36 -10.17
C GLU A 42 2.92 -10.45 -11.06
N TRP A 43 3.51 -9.94 -12.13
CA TRP A 43 2.78 -9.13 -13.10
C TRP A 43 1.87 -10.00 -13.99
N ASP A 44 0.62 -9.57 -14.13
CA ASP A 44 -0.38 -10.15 -15.02
C ASP A 44 -0.83 -9.09 -16.04
N PRO A 45 -0.66 -9.31 -17.36
CA PRO A 45 -1.11 -8.37 -18.39
C PRO A 45 -2.62 -8.11 -18.39
N GLU A 46 -3.43 -9.06 -17.92
CA GLU A 46 -4.89 -8.90 -17.81
C GLU A 46 -5.27 -8.02 -16.60
N LYS A 47 -4.36 -7.89 -15.64
CA LYS A 47 -4.54 -7.15 -14.38
C LYS A 47 -3.32 -6.27 -14.08
N PRO A 48 -3.00 -5.29 -14.93
CA PRO A 48 -1.75 -4.53 -14.87
C PRO A 48 -1.66 -3.54 -13.71
N PHE A 49 -2.62 -3.55 -12.78
CA PHE A 49 -2.58 -2.80 -11.52
C PHE A 49 -2.96 -3.66 -10.30
N HIS A 50 -2.92 -5.00 -10.42
CA HIS A 50 -3.04 -5.91 -9.28
C HIS A 50 -1.64 -6.24 -8.72
N GLY A 51 -1.00 -5.23 -8.13
CA GLY A 51 0.34 -5.34 -7.55
C GLY A 51 0.37 -5.12 -6.04
N ILE A 52 1.53 -4.70 -5.54
CA ILE A 52 1.81 -4.47 -4.12
C ILE A 52 0.87 -3.40 -3.54
N ILE A 53 0.66 -2.27 -4.22
CA ILE A 53 -0.18 -1.18 -3.70
C ILE A 53 -1.65 -1.58 -3.72
N SER A 54 -2.12 -2.25 -4.79
CA SER A 54 -3.45 -2.85 -4.86
C SER A 54 -3.67 -3.82 -3.69
N ARG A 55 -2.69 -4.69 -3.40
CA ARG A 55 -2.78 -5.64 -2.31
C ARG A 55 -2.88 -4.94 -0.95
N ILE A 56 -2.07 -3.90 -0.72
CA ILE A 56 -2.16 -3.08 0.49
C ILE A 56 -3.54 -2.41 0.58
N SER A 57 -4.08 -1.91 -0.54
CA SER A 57 -5.40 -1.29 -0.61
C SER A 57 -6.54 -2.25 -0.20
N GLU A 58 -6.46 -3.52 -0.61
CA GLU A 58 -7.37 -4.57 -0.17
C GLU A 58 -7.28 -4.81 1.34
N ILE A 59 -6.05 -4.93 1.87
CA ILE A 59 -5.80 -5.19 3.29
C ILE A 59 -6.34 -4.04 4.15
N CYS A 60 -6.12 -2.79 3.75
CA CYS A 60 -6.57 -1.62 4.51
C CYS A 60 -7.97 -1.11 4.14
N MET A 61 -8.66 -1.81 3.22
CA MET A 61 -10.00 -1.48 2.72
C MET A 61 -10.14 0.00 2.32
N GLY A 62 -9.20 0.51 1.51
CA GLY A 62 -9.20 1.91 1.10
C GLY A 62 -7.92 2.34 0.41
N ASN A 63 -7.78 3.64 0.11
CA ASN A 63 -6.56 4.17 -0.47
C ASN A 63 -5.42 4.15 0.57
N PRO A 64 -4.29 3.44 0.31
CA PRO A 64 -3.20 3.32 1.28
C PRO A 64 -2.57 4.65 1.72
N TYR A 65 -2.60 5.69 0.88
CA TYR A 65 -2.13 7.02 1.25
C TYR A 65 -3.08 7.69 2.24
N GLU A 66 -4.39 7.66 1.97
CA GLU A 66 -5.41 8.24 2.87
C GLU A 66 -5.45 7.54 4.23
N LYS A 67 -5.16 6.23 4.25
CA LYS A 67 -5.00 5.43 5.47
C LYS A 67 -3.67 5.69 6.20
N GLY A 68 -2.77 6.49 5.63
CA GLY A 68 -1.47 6.78 6.20
C GLY A 68 -0.55 5.55 6.26
N ILE A 69 -0.76 4.54 5.43
CA ILE A 69 0.07 3.34 5.36
C ILE A 69 1.30 3.58 4.47
N ILE A 70 1.07 4.24 3.34
CA ILE A 70 2.15 4.74 2.48
C ILE A 70 2.14 6.27 2.48
N ASN A 71 3.28 6.89 2.26
CA ASN A 71 3.36 8.32 1.96
C ASN A 71 3.78 8.52 0.51
N ILE A 72 3.11 9.46 -0.17
CA ILE A 72 3.37 9.78 -1.58
C ILE A 72 3.69 11.28 -1.64
N THR A 73 4.88 11.59 -2.14
CA THR A 73 5.37 12.96 -2.30
C THR A 73 5.91 13.14 -3.70
N ALA A 74 6.06 14.39 -4.13
CA ALA A 74 6.64 14.72 -5.43
C ALA A 74 7.56 15.93 -5.32
N SER A 75 8.42 16.12 -6.32
CA SER A 75 9.30 17.29 -6.44
C SER A 75 8.52 18.60 -6.50
N SER A 76 7.38 18.58 -7.18
CA SER A 76 6.45 19.70 -7.33
C SER A 76 5.07 19.17 -7.70
N THR A 77 4.05 20.02 -7.74
CA THR A 77 2.71 19.62 -8.20
C THR A 77 2.03 20.83 -8.82
N LEU A 78 1.83 20.77 -10.14
CA LEU A 78 1.10 21.77 -10.91
C LEU A 78 -0.40 21.44 -10.96
N GLY A 79 -0.76 20.15 -10.99
CA GLY A 79 -2.16 19.72 -11.07
C GLY A 79 -2.41 18.34 -10.50
N ASN A 80 -3.56 18.19 -9.83
CA ASN A 80 -4.02 17.01 -9.08
C ASN A 80 -3.05 16.57 -7.97
N HIS A 81 -3.51 15.79 -7.01
CA HIS A 81 -2.64 15.34 -5.92
C HIS A 81 -1.85 14.09 -6.35
N PRO A 82 -0.54 13.96 -6.05
CA PRO A 82 0.26 12.81 -6.49
C PRO A 82 -0.26 11.48 -5.93
N SER A 83 -0.95 11.47 -4.79
CA SER A 83 -1.56 10.24 -4.26
C SER A 83 -2.67 9.65 -5.13
N GLN A 84 -3.21 10.39 -6.10
CA GLN A 84 -4.26 9.88 -6.98
C GLN A 84 -3.71 8.85 -7.98
N VAL A 85 -2.39 8.78 -8.19
CA VAL A 85 -1.79 7.81 -9.13
C VAL A 85 -1.96 6.35 -8.70
N ILE A 86 -2.35 6.11 -7.46
CA ILE A 86 -2.64 4.77 -6.94
C ILE A 86 -4.15 4.48 -6.85
N ASP A 87 -5.00 5.38 -7.33
CA ASP A 87 -6.42 5.12 -7.54
C ASP A 87 -6.63 4.58 -8.96
N TYR A 88 -6.79 3.27 -9.08
CA TYR A 88 -6.92 2.60 -10.38
C TYR A 88 -8.28 2.79 -11.07
N LYS A 89 -9.25 3.43 -10.39
CA LYS A 89 -10.51 3.88 -11.01
C LYS A 89 -10.39 5.29 -11.58
N TRP A 90 -9.30 5.99 -11.27
CA TRP A 90 -9.06 7.35 -11.72
C TRP A 90 -8.64 7.40 -13.19
N ASN A 91 -9.17 8.39 -13.92
CA ASN A 91 -8.94 8.56 -15.36
C ASN A 91 -8.37 9.95 -15.72
N SER A 92 -7.85 10.69 -14.73
CA SER A 92 -7.08 11.92 -14.96
C SER A 92 -5.58 11.64 -14.74
N HIS A 93 -4.78 12.66 -14.45
CA HIS A 93 -3.35 12.53 -14.24
C HIS A 93 -2.82 13.56 -13.25
N TRP A 94 -1.78 13.18 -12.52
CA TRP A 94 -0.95 14.11 -11.79
C TRP A 94 0.08 14.71 -12.75
N VAL A 95 0.45 15.97 -12.52
CA VAL A 95 1.48 16.65 -13.30
C VAL A 95 2.34 17.56 -12.41
N SER A 96 3.66 17.49 -12.60
CA SER A 96 4.64 18.36 -11.96
C SER A 96 4.77 19.71 -12.67
N ASP A 97 5.53 20.62 -12.08
CA ASP A 97 6.03 21.81 -12.77
C ASP A 97 6.96 21.44 -13.93
N ASN A 98 7.13 22.38 -14.86
CA ASN A 98 8.06 22.25 -15.99
C ASN A 98 9.48 22.64 -15.59
N GLN A 99 10.12 21.82 -14.76
CA GLN A 99 11.51 21.99 -14.33
C GLN A 99 12.24 20.66 -14.47
N PRO A 100 13.58 20.62 -14.68
CA PRO A 100 14.32 19.36 -14.73
C PRO A 100 14.15 18.49 -13.47
N ASP A 101 14.52 17.21 -13.58
CA ASP A 101 14.65 16.27 -12.46
C ASP A 101 13.36 16.07 -11.62
N GLN A 102 12.20 16.10 -12.26
CA GLN A 102 10.92 15.87 -11.59
C GLN A 102 10.74 14.42 -11.18
N TRP A 103 10.20 14.22 -9.99
CA TRP A 103 10.01 12.88 -9.42
C TRP A 103 8.72 12.76 -8.63
N ILE A 104 8.24 11.53 -8.53
CA ILE A 104 7.22 11.09 -7.58
C ILE A 104 7.81 9.94 -6.73
N LYS A 105 7.66 10.04 -5.41
CA LYS A 105 8.30 9.16 -4.42
C LYS A 105 7.26 8.49 -3.53
N PHE A 106 7.51 7.22 -3.25
CA PHE A 106 6.70 6.36 -2.40
C PHE A 106 7.55 5.92 -1.21
N ASP A 107 7.03 6.18 -0.01
CA ASP A 107 7.55 5.68 1.25
C ASP A 107 6.56 4.67 1.82
N PHE A 108 6.95 3.39 1.81
CA PHE A 108 6.15 2.29 2.34
C PHE A 108 6.29 2.12 3.87
N LYS A 109 6.97 3.08 4.52
CA LYS A 109 7.16 3.18 5.97
C LYS A 109 7.80 1.91 6.54
N GLN A 110 7.02 1.11 7.25
CA GLN A 110 7.48 -0.10 7.94
C GLN A 110 7.21 -1.39 7.13
N ILE A 111 6.52 -1.29 5.99
CA ILE A 111 6.27 -2.45 5.12
C ILE A 111 7.59 -2.92 4.55
N LYS A 112 7.84 -4.22 4.65
CA LYS A 112 8.95 -4.86 3.94
C LYS A 112 8.46 -5.31 2.57
N TYR A 113 9.18 -4.89 1.55
CA TYR A 113 8.82 -5.21 0.17
C TYR A 113 10.06 -5.27 -0.71
N GLN A 114 9.89 -5.89 -1.88
CA GLN A 114 10.91 -5.95 -2.92
C GLN A 114 10.25 -5.71 -4.28
N ILE A 115 10.83 -4.81 -5.08
CA ILE A 115 10.34 -4.50 -6.43
C ILE A 115 11.09 -5.36 -7.43
N THR A 116 10.35 -6.16 -8.20
CA THR A 116 10.84 -6.92 -9.37
C THR A 116 10.37 -6.31 -10.69
N GLY A 117 9.35 -5.45 -10.64
CA GLY A 117 8.87 -4.69 -11.79
C GLY A 117 7.79 -3.68 -11.40
N TYR A 118 7.37 -2.88 -12.37
CA TYR A 118 6.35 -1.85 -12.18
C TYR A 118 5.55 -1.64 -13.46
N SER A 119 4.28 -1.24 -13.30
CA SER A 119 3.41 -0.83 -14.39
C SER A 119 3.20 0.68 -14.32
N LEU A 120 3.16 1.34 -15.49
CA LEU A 120 2.77 2.74 -15.61
C LEU A 120 1.57 2.88 -16.53
N LYS A 121 0.68 3.84 -16.23
CA LYS A 121 -0.38 4.31 -17.13
C LYS A 121 -0.16 5.76 -17.50
N THR A 122 -0.16 6.05 -18.78
CA THR A 122 -0.10 7.43 -19.27
C THR A 122 -1.45 8.13 -19.21
N TYR A 123 -1.40 9.45 -19.25
CA TYR A 123 -2.59 10.28 -19.29
C TYR A 123 -3.33 10.19 -20.64
N ASN A 124 -4.61 10.55 -20.62
CA ASN A 124 -5.51 10.40 -21.76
C ASN A 124 -5.26 11.48 -22.84
N TYR A 125 -4.11 11.40 -23.52
CA TYR A 125 -3.73 12.34 -24.57
C TYR A 125 -3.04 11.63 -25.73
N VAL A 126 -3.10 12.24 -26.93
CA VAL A 126 -2.50 11.68 -28.14
C VAL A 126 -0.99 11.52 -28.00
N ALA A 127 -0.37 10.73 -28.89
CA ALA A 127 1.08 10.61 -28.98
C ALA A 127 1.73 11.99 -29.17
N ASP A 128 3.01 12.09 -28.78
CA ASP A 128 3.83 13.30 -28.82
C ASP A 128 3.32 14.43 -27.91
N GLY A 129 2.50 14.06 -26.92
CA GLY A 129 2.21 14.88 -25.75
C GLY A 129 3.30 14.77 -24.68
N ASN A 130 2.98 15.24 -23.47
CA ASN A 130 3.84 15.20 -22.29
C ASN A 130 3.99 13.78 -21.69
N HIS A 131 4.07 12.76 -22.55
CA HIS A 131 4.28 11.37 -22.15
C HIS A 131 5.73 11.16 -21.75
N LEU A 132 5.93 10.35 -20.71
CA LEU A 132 7.27 10.01 -20.21
C LEU A 132 8.09 9.33 -21.32
N ARG A 133 9.33 9.80 -21.53
CA ARG A 133 10.22 9.33 -22.60
C ARG A 133 11.54 8.76 -22.06
N SER A 134 12.14 9.43 -21.09
CA SER A 134 13.35 8.97 -20.40
C SER A 134 13.19 9.11 -18.89
N TRP A 135 13.44 8.03 -18.16
CA TRP A 135 13.23 8.00 -16.71
C TRP A 135 14.10 6.94 -16.03
N SER A 136 14.25 7.06 -14.72
CA SER A 136 14.73 5.98 -13.85
C SER A 136 13.67 5.66 -12.80
N LEU A 137 13.55 4.37 -12.47
CA LEU A 137 13.00 3.97 -11.17
C LEU A 137 14.17 3.77 -10.22
N GLN A 138 14.15 4.47 -9.09
CA GLN A 138 15.22 4.47 -8.10
C GLN A 138 14.71 3.92 -6.77
N ALA A 139 15.60 3.26 -6.03
CA ALA A 139 15.36 2.80 -4.67
C ALA A 139 16.35 3.44 -3.69
N SER A 140 15.91 3.64 -2.45
CA SER A 140 16.75 4.17 -1.36
C SER A 140 16.37 3.56 -0.02
N ALA A 141 17.36 3.37 0.85
CA ALA A 141 17.17 2.99 2.24
C ALA A 141 17.01 4.20 3.18
N ASN A 142 17.50 5.38 2.78
CA ASN A 142 17.67 6.54 3.66
C ASN A 142 17.15 7.87 3.07
N ASP A 143 16.52 7.84 1.90
CA ASP A 143 15.96 9.01 1.19
C ASP A 143 17.02 10.00 0.66
N THR A 144 18.31 9.69 0.79
CA THR A 144 19.43 10.53 0.34
C THR A 144 20.26 9.85 -0.74
N ASP A 145 20.59 8.57 -0.53
CA ASP A 145 21.38 7.77 -1.46
C ASP A 145 20.44 6.93 -2.32
N TRP A 146 20.49 7.14 -3.63
CA TRP A 146 19.58 6.53 -4.59
C TRP A 146 20.33 5.62 -5.55
N VAL A 147 19.75 4.45 -5.82
CA VAL A 147 20.26 3.49 -6.79
C VAL A 147 19.22 3.27 -7.87
N ASP A 148 19.61 3.37 -9.14
CA ASP A 148 18.75 3.01 -10.27
C ASP A 148 18.48 1.50 -10.26
N ILE A 149 17.21 1.15 -10.09
CA ILE A 149 16.71 -0.22 -10.21
C ILE A 149 16.10 -0.49 -11.59
N ASP A 150 15.74 0.55 -12.32
CA ASP A 150 15.49 0.51 -13.76
C ASP A 150 15.87 1.86 -14.39
N HIS A 151 16.27 1.83 -15.66
CA HIS A 151 16.64 3.02 -16.42
C HIS A 151 16.18 2.88 -17.87
N GLN A 152 15.35 3.83 -18.32
CA GLN A 152 14.72 3.84 -19.64
C GLN A 152 15.12 5.11 -20.38
N VAL A 153 15.55 4.98 -21.63
CA VAL A 153 16.03 6.09 -22.46
C VAL A 153 15.28 6.09 -23.78
N SER A 154 14.64 7.21 -24.12
CA SER A 154 13.88 7.37 -25.37
C SER A 154 12.88 6.25 -25.64
N ASN A 155 12.23 5.74 -24.59
CA ASN A 155 11.31 4.62 -24.66
C ASN A 155 9.92 5.11 -25.14
N SER A 156 9.38 4.45 -26.18
CA SER A 156 8.12 4.80 -26.83
C SER A 156 6.89 4.02 -26.33
N ASP A 157 7.06 3.06 -25.43
CA ASP A 157 5.96 2.20 -24.93
C ASP A 157 4.85 3.02 -24.26
N LEU A 158 5.23 4.17 -23.69
CA LEU A 158 4.35 5.13 -23.02
C LEU A 158 3.89 6.28 -23.93
N ASN A 159 4.31 6.35 -25.21
CA ASN A 159 3.94 7.45 -26.09
C ASN A 159 2.52 7.26 -26.68
N GLY A 160 1.49 7.62 -25.91
CA GLY A 160 0.13 7.64 -26.42
C GLY A 160 -0.95 7.60 -25.35
N ARG A 161 -2.19 7.58 -25.82
CA ARG A 161 -3.38 7.70 -24.99
C ARG A 161 -3.56 6.50 -24.08
N SER A 162 -3.56 6.74 -22.76
CA SER A 162 -3.90 5.73 -21.74
C SER A 162 -3.12 4.42 -21.93
N LYS A 163 -1.88 4.52 -22.42
CA LYS A 163 -0.99 3.38 -22.61
C LYS A 163 -0.63 2.80 -21.26
N ILE A 164 -0.58 1.47 -21.21
CA ILE A 164 -0.12 0.73 -20.04
C ILE A 164 1.08 -0.08 -20.49
N ALA A 165 2.18 0.04 -19.76
CA ALA A 165 3.39 -0.75 -20.02
C ALA A 165 3.99 -1.22 -18.69
N PHE A 166 4.64 -2.38 -18.75
CA PHE A 166 5.32 -3.00 -17.63
C PHE A 166 6.82 -3.05 -17.89
N PHE A 167 7.59 -2.77 -16.84
CA PHE A 167 9.03 -2.72 -16.88
C PHE A 167 9.62 -3.55 -15.74
N LYS A 168 10.64 -4.36 -16.06
CA LYS A 168 11.35 -5.17 -15.06
C LYS A 168 12.41 -4.34 -14.36
N CYS A 169 12.63 -4.63 -13.09
CA CYS A 169 13.68 -4.00 -12.29
C CYS A 169 14.84 -4.96 -12.04
N LYS A 170 16.04 -4.40 -11.91
CA LYS A 170 17.11 -5.02 -11.13
C LYS A 170 16.61 -5.12 -9.69
N ILE A 171 16.79 -6.28 -9.07
CA ILE A 171 16.28 -6.54 -7.73
C ILE A 171 17.17 -5.82 -6.71
N PRO A 172 16.73 -4.71 -6.07
CA PRO A 172 17.51 -4.10 -5.01
C PRO A 172 17.47 -4.94 -3.74
N SER A 173 18.57 -4.91 -2.99
CA SER A 173 18.61 -5.35 -1.59
C SER A 173 18.27 -4.19 -0.67
N ASN A 174 17.35 -4.39 0.29
CA ASN A 174 17.07 -3.49 1.41
C ASN A 174 16.83 -2.01 1.04
N PHE A 175 15.57 -1.67 0.79
CA PHE A 175 15.14 -0.29 0.55
C PHE A 175 13.78 -0.03 1.22
N ARG A 176 13.48 1.24 1.44
CA ARG A 176 12.21 1.72 2.02
C ARG A 176 11.49 2.68 1.09
N PHE A 177 12.26 3.42 0.32
CA PHE A 177 11.78 4.43 -0.61
C PHE A 177 11.98 3.93 -2.02
N CYS A 178 11.02 4.20 -2.89
CA CYS A 178 11.24 4.19 -4.33
C CYS A 178 10.73 5.50 -4.93
N ARG A 179 11.36 5.95 -6.02
CA ARG A 179 10.88 7.09 -6.79
C ARG A 179 11.02 6.85 -8.28
N LEU A 180 10.02 7.32 -9.03
CA LEU A 180 10.12 7.49 -10.47
C LEU A 180 10.64 8.90 -10.72
N ILE A 181 11.76 9.05 -11.42
CA ILE A 181 12.36 10.34 -11.77
C ILE A 181 12.50 10.45 -13.28
N GLN A 182 12.08 11.59 -13.82
CA GLN A 182 12.30 11.93 -15.22
C GLN A 182 13.77 12.34 -15.41
N THR A 183 14.48 11.68 -16.34
CA THR A 183 15.93 11.86 -16.57
C THR A 183 16.26 12.56 -17.89
N GLY A 184 15.24 12.99 -18.61
CA GLY A 184 15.33 13.80 -19.82
C GLY A 184 13.94 14.34 -20.19
N TYR A 185 13.79 15.04 -21.29
CA TYR A 185 12.46 15.56 -21.65
C TYR A 185 11.47 14.45 -22.01
N SER A 186 10.17 14.77 -21.84
CA SER A 186 9.03 14.02 -22.35
C SER A 186 8.97 13.99 -23.88
N TRP A 187 7.99 13.29 -24.46
CA TRP A 187 7.80 13.21 -25.91
C TRP A 187 7.43 14.55 -26.58
N CYS A 188 7.02 15.57 -25.82
CA CYS A 188 6.80 16.94 -26.30
C CYS A 188 7.90 17.92 -25.86
N ASP A 189 9.09 17.42 -25.57
CA ASP A 189 10.27 18.20 -25.12
C ASP A 189 10.01 19.10 -23.90
N SER A 190 9.17 18.62 -22.99
CA SER A 190 8.87 19.28 -21.71
C SER A 190 9.57 18.56 -20.55
N ASN A 191 9.88 19.30 -19.47
CA ASN A 191 10.36 18.72 -18.23
C ASN A 191 9.24 18.37 -17.24
N MET A 192 7.98 18.57 -17.61
CA MET A 192 6.86 18.13 -16.79
C MET A 192 6.80 16.60 -16.75
N LEU A 193 6.68 16.02 -15.57
CA LEU A 193 6.35 14.62 -15.37
C LEU A 193 4.83 14.50 -15.22
N ALA A 194 4.17 13.82 -16.15
CA ALA A 194 2.74 13.53 -16.10
C ALA A 194 2.49 12.03 -15.97
N LEU A 195 1.60 11.63 -15.05
CA LEU A 195 1.34 10.22 -14.75
C LEU A 195 -0.12 10.00 -14.32
N THR A 196 -0.76 8.98 -14.89
CA THR A 196 -2.11 8.57 -14.47
C THR A 196 -2.06 7.50 -13.39
N ASN A 197 -1.35 6.39 -13.61
CA ASN A 197 -1.21 5.35 -12.60
C ASN A 197 0.19 4.75 -12.54
N ILE A 198 0.55 4.25 -11.36
CA ILE A 198 1.73 3.42 -11.12
C ILE A 198 1.41 2.31 -10.13
N GLU A 199 1.95 1.12 -10.39
CA GLU A 199 1.88 -0.05 -9.51
C GLU A 199 3.22 -0.78 -9.50
N PHE A 200 3.54 -1.45 -8.40
CA PHE A 200 4.76 -2.22 -8.20
C PHE A 200 4.46 -3.71 -8.02
N TYR A 201 5.43 -4.56 -8.39
CA TYR A 201 5.34 -6.02 -8.34
C TYR A 201 6.56 -6.59 -7.65
N GLY A 202 6.44 -7.79 -7.09
CA GLY A 202 7.53 -8.49 -6.41
C GLY A 202 7.08 -9.06 -5.08
N GLN A 203 7.86 -8.86 -4.02
CA GLN A 203 7.57 -9.44 -2.72
C GLN A 203 6.94 -8.42 -1.79
N LEU A 204 5.94 -8.86 -1.03
CA LEU A 204 5.32 -8.09 0.04
C LEU A 204 5.32 -8.93 1.31
N THR A 205 5.87 -8.39 2.39
CA THR A 205 5.70 -8.95 3.74
C THR A 205 4.89 -7.95 4.55
N PRO A 206 3.56 -8.14 4.65
CA PRO A 206 2.69 -7.22 5.39
C PRO A 206 3.07 -7.12 6.87
N ASP A 207 2.97 -5.93 7.45
CA ASP A 207 3.08 -5.76 8.90
C ASP A 207 1.79 -6.26 9.58
N PRO A 208 1.87 -7.09 10.63
CA PRO A 208 0.72 -7.49 11.44
C PRO A 208 -0.23 -6.37 11.85
N SER A 209 0.28 -5.16 12.07
CA SER A 209 -0.55 -4.03 12.48
C SER A 209 -1.49 -3.49 11.38
N MET A 210 -1.33 -3.90 10.12
CA MET A 210 -2.10 -3.36 8.99
C MET A 210 -3.54 -3.87 8.92
N SER A 211 -3.80 -5.05 9.46
CA SER A 211 -5.14 -5.65 9.51
C SER A 211 -6.06 -5.04 10.58
N SER A 212 -5.56 -4.08 11.37
CA SER A 212 -6.27 -3.50 12.52
C SER A 212 -6.68 -2.03 12.31
N ILE A 213 -6.55 -1.49 11.10
CA ILE A 213 -6.85 -0.09 10.70
C ILE A 213 -8.11 -0.04 9.83
#